data_AF-A0A561W944-F1
#
_entry.id   AF-A0A561W944-F1
#
_cell.length_a   1.000
_cell.length_b   1.000
_cell.length_c   1.000
_cell.angle_alpha   90.00
_cell.angle_beta   90.00
_cell.angle_gamma   90.00
#
_symmetry.space_group_name_H-M   'P 1'
#
loop_
_entity.id
_entity.type
_entity.pdbx_description
1 polymer ?
#
loop_
_entity_poly.entity_id
_entity_poly.type
_entity_poly.pdbx_seq_one_letter_code
_entity_poly.pdbx_strand_id
1 'polypeptide(L)'
;MRSARPVGLLISAAVVLWAIGVTVWQPLTEPLGPWSEHLPGNNAYWARDLRFMAIIAVTLGLVVAGRGQVRWSGPAVVLGGLWIAADVAVDRADPVGTEATVLLAVGGCAVVGVFAAILLWRERGTPSAADRRALTGAACVAGVLVAVAAGIESPTDREPELNQGGLATGALLVVLAVGAALAAAPERSRARVGLAAGLAVVCLLGVGLVRAVPPGSRLLPELALWTVLLTGVTVLAWDWPGGRPVWRHHALAALAALVGPLALLLVTAVTMMVLVPIGATFTALAGNSPINSADSDVLVSLAGLLAGLGMALLLAWPAALGHRPGAPR
;
A
#
# COMPACT_ATOMS: atom_id res chain seq x y z
N MET A 1 -5.27 24.48 2.75
CA MET A 1 -5.74 23.85 4.01
C MET A 1 -6.91 22.86 3.85
N ARG A 2 -7.84 23.00 2.88
CA ARG A 2 -9.00 22.09 2.74
C ARG A 2 -8.63 20.61 2.44
N SER A 3 -7.46 20.34 1.84
CA SER A 3 -7.00 18.98 1.53
C SER A 3 -6.25 18.26 2.66
N ALA A 4 -5.87 18.95 3.74
CA ALA A 4 -5.12 18.34 4.86
C ALA A 4 -6.01 17.44 5.73
N ARG A 5 -7.30 17.77 5.85
CA ARG A 5 -8.28 17.00 6.63
C ARG A 5 -8.51 15.57 6.12
N PRO A 6 -8.79 15.34 4.81
CA PRO A 6 -9.01 13.98 4.33
C PRO A 6 -7.75 13.11 4.40
N VAL A 7 -6.55 13.67 4.13
CA VAL A 7 -5.30 12.91 4.22
C VAL A 7 -4.97 12.53 5.67
N GLY A 8 -5.19 13.44 6.62
CA GLY A 8 -5.04 13.14 8.04
C GLY A 8 -5.93 11.97 8.50
N LEU A 9 -7.18 11.93 8.04
CA LEU A 9 -8.09 10.82 8.34
C LEU A 9 -7.61 9.48 7.78
N LEU A 10 -7.08 9.45 6.56
CA LEU A 10 -6.52 8.22 5.97
C LEU A 10 -5.31 7.73 6.74
N ILE A 11 -4.43 8.65 7.15
CA ILE A 11 -3.26 8.31 7.96
C ILE A 11 -3.71 7.75 9.31
N SER A 12 -4.64 8.40 10.00
CA SER A 12 -5.18 7.90 11.27
C SER A 12 -5.84 6.52 11.11
N ALA A 13 -6.60 6.30 10.04
CA ALA A 13 -7.19 5.00 9.74
C ALA A 13 -6.12 3.92 9.55
N ALA A 14 -5.02 4.24 8.86
CA ALA A 14 -3.88 3.34 8.71
C ALA A 14 -3.22 2.98 10.04
N VAL A 15 -3.06 3.96 10.95
CA VAL A 15 -2.54 3.70 12.31
C VAL A 15 -3.47 2.78 13.10
N VAL A 16 -4.77 3.02 13.05
CA VAL A 16 -5.76 2.18 13.73
C VAL A 16 -5.73 0.76 13.18
N LEU A 17 -5.63 0.62 11.85
CA LEU A 17 -5.55 -0.68 11.19
C LEU A 17 -4.29 -1.45 11.59
N TRP A 18 -3.16 -0.75 11.69
CA TRP A 18 -1.93 -1.31 12.24
C TRP A 18 -2.12 -1.79 13.69
N ALA A 19 -2.71 -0.97 14.56
CA ALA A 19 -2.94 -1.34 15.96
C ALA A 19 -3.87 -2.55 16.11
N ILE A 20 -4.95 -2.63 15.31
CA ILE A 20 -5.83 -3.80 15.23
C ILE A 20 -5.05 -5.02 14.73
N GLY A 21 -4.23 -4.84 13.70
CA GLY A 21 -3.38 -5.91 13.18
C GLY A 21 -2.46 -6.49 14.24
N VAL A 22 -1.85 -5.65 15.07
CA VAL A 22 -0.95 -6.08 16.15
C VAL A 22 -1.71 -6.78 17.28
N THR A 23 -2.86 -6.25 17.69
CA THR A 23 -3.49 -6.64 18.96
C THR A 23 -4.67 -7.61 18.81
N VAL A 24 -5.16 -7.78 17.59
CA VAL A 24 -6.31 -8.62 17.27
C VAL A 24 -5.94 -9.67 16.23
N TRP A 25 -5.34 -9.27 15.11
CA TRP A 25 -5.07 -10.24 14.02
C TRP A 25 -3.83 -11.07 14.26
N GLN A 26 -2.75 -10.47 14.77
CA GLN A 26 -1.51 -11.19 14.98
C GLN A 26 -1.65 -12.38 15.96
N PRO A 27 -2.31 -12.24 17.13
CA PRO A 27 -2.50 -13.37 18.05
C PRO A 27 -3.31 -14.52 17.45
N LEU A 28 -4.12 -14.24 16.42
CA LEU A 28 -4.87 -15.28 15.70
C LEU A 28 -3.97 -16.15 14.81
N THR A 29 -2.82 -15.61 14.38
CA THR A 29 -1.88 -16.27 13.44
C THR A 29 -0.70 -16.96 14.11
N GLU A 30 -0.52 -16.76 15.41
CA GLU A 30 0.63 -17.29 16.13
C GLU A 30 0.48 -18.78 16.47
N PRO A 31 1.59 -19.51 16.76
CA PRO A 31 1.58 -20.95 17.01
C PRO A 31 0.67 -21.44 18.14
N LEU A 32 0.29 -20.56 19.08
CA LEU A 32 -0.66 -20.85 20.16
C LEU A 32 -2.06 -20.28 19.90
N GLY A 33 -2.24 -19.56 18.78
CA GLY A 33 -3.50 -18.96 18.37
C GLY A 33 -4.52 -20.01 17.89
N PRO A 34 -5.81 -19.65 17.84
CA PRO A 34 -6.90 -20.57 17.47
C PRO A 34 -6.81 -21.11 16.03
N TRP A 35 -5.98 -20.49 15.17
CA TRP A 35 -5.80 -20.93 13.77
C TRP A 35 -4.42 -21.56 13.52
N SER A 36 -3.72 -21.95 14.58
CA SER A 36 -2.31 -22.37 14.52
C SER A 36 -2.06 -23.82 14.11
N GLU A 37 -3.10 -24.56 13.71
CA GLU A 37 -3.19 -26.00 13.94
C GLU A 37 -2.06 -26.83 13.26
N HIS A 38 -0.96 -27.00 14.02
CA HIS A 38 0.07 -28.05 14.00
C HIS A 38 1.26 -27.97 13.03
N LEU A 39 1.52 -26.84 12.37
CA LEU A 39 2.85 -26.31 11.93
C LEU A 39 2.61 -25.06 11.06
N PRO A 40 3.43 -23.99 11.13
CA PRO A 40 3.23 -22.83 10.27
C PRO A 40 3.46 -23.23 8.79
N GLY A 41 2.40 -23.17 7.98
CA GLY A 41 2.44 -23.39 6.54
C GLY A 41 2.58 -22.10 5.73
N ASN A 42 2.51 -22.18 4.40
CA ASN A 42 2.52 -20.99 3.52
C ASN A 42 1.48 -19.95 3.97
N ASN A 43 1.89 -18.68 3.98
CA ASN A 43 1.05 -17.53 4.35
C ASN A 43 0.55 -17.50 5.81
N ALA A 44 1.16 -18.26 6.72
CA ALA A 44 0.80 -18.24 8.14
C ALA A 44 0.82 -16.82 8.75
N TYR A 45 1.77 -15.98 8.34
CA TYR A 45 1.97 -14.62 8.87
C TYR A 45 1.24 -13.53 8.08
N TRP A 46 0.03 -13.80 7.57
CA TRP A 46 -0.76 -12.82 6.82
C TRP A 46 -1.03 -11.53 7.61
N ALA A 47 -1.18 -11.63 8.94
CA ALA A 47 -1.41 -10.47 9.81
C ALA A 47 -0.23 -9.49 9.78
N ARG A 48 1.01 -10.00 9.73
CA ARG A 48 2.23 -9.20 9.54
C ARG A 48 2.21 -8.42 8.24
N ASP A 49 1.81 -9.05 7.13
CA ASP A 49 1.76 -8.37 5.84
C ASP A 49 0.72 -7.25 5.83
N LEU A 50 -0.45 -7.45 6.43
CA LEU A 50 -1.46 -6.39 6.57
C LEU A 50 -0.97 -5.24 7.45
N ARG A 51 -0.28 -5.54 8.56
CA ARG A 51 0.36 -4.52 9.43
C ARG A 51 1.39 -3.69 8.67
N PHE A 52 2.28 -4.35 7.93
CA PHE A 52 3.32 -3.69 7.14
C PHE A 52 2.69 -2.81 6.06
N MET A 53 1.64 -3.29 5.38
CA MET A 53 0.89 -2.49 4.42
C MET A 53 0.23 -1.26 5.06
N ALA A 54 -0.28 -1.37 6.30
CA ALA A 54 -0.81 -0.23 7.04
C ALA A 54 0.28 0.81 7.38
N ILE A 55 1.48 0.38 7.79
CA ILE A 55 2.63 1.27 8.02
C ILE A 55 3.08 1.95 6.72
N ILE A 56 3.11 1.20 5.60
CA ILE A 56 3.39 1.77 4.28
C ILE A 56 2.31 2.79 3.92
N ALA A 57 1.03 2.52 4.18
CA ALA A 57 -0.07 3.45 3.95
C ALA A 57 0.09 4.77 4.74
N VAL A 58 0.56 4.72 6.00
CA VAL A 58 0.93 5.94 6.75
C VAL A 58 2.02 6.72 6.02
N THR A 59 3.08 6.04 5.58
CA THR A 59 4.19 6.66 4.85
C THR A 59 3.72 7.34 3.57
N LEU A 60 2.91 6.64 2.77
CA LEU A 60 2.33 7.18 1.53
C LEU A 60 1.38 8.36 1.83
N GLY A 61 0.58 8.27 2.89
CA GLY A 61 -0.27 9.36 3.34
C GLY A 61 0.52 10.62 3.68
N LEU A 62 1.66 10.49 4.36
CA LEU A 62 2.57 11.61 4.64
C LEU A 62 3.20 12.19 3.37
N VAL A 63 3.59 11.34 2.40
CA VAL A 63 4.05 11.79 1.08
C VAL A 63 2.97 12.62 0.38
N VAL A 64 1.72 12.15 0.42
CA VAL A 64 0.57 12.87 -0.17
C VAL A 64 0.29 14.19 0.58
N ALA A 65 0.37 14.19 1.91
CA ALA A 65 0.21 15.39 2.74
C ALA A 65 1.27 16.45 2.38
N GLY A 66 2.52 16.02 2.20
CA GLY A 66 3.65 16.83 1.75
C GLY A 66 3.67 17.16 0.26
N ARG A 67 2.65 16.74 -0.50
CA ARG A 67 2.54 16.95 -1.96
C ARG A 67 3.72 16.35 -2.74
N GLY A 68 4.30 15.26 -2.26
CA GLY A 68 5.42 14.56 -2.87
C GLY A 68 6.80 15.15 -2.59
N GLN A 69 6.88 16.30 -1.90
CA GLN A 69 8.14 17.01 -1.70
C GLN A 69 9.17 16.19 -0.95
N VAL A 70 10.44 16.24 -1.38
CA VAL A 70 11.54 15.49 -0.74
C VAL A 70 11.68 15.77 0.76
N ARG A 71 11.37 17.00 1.20
CA ARG A 71 11.41 17.43 2.61
C ARG A 71 10.37 16.72 3.48
N TRP A 72 9.31 16.19 2.88
CA TRP A 72 8.34 15.31 3.53
C TRP A 72 8.63 13.85 3.24
N SER A 73 8.84 13.50 1.97
CA SER A 73 8.97 12.13 1.50
C SER A 73 10.16 11.41 2.15
N GLY A 74 11.33 12.05 2.23
CA GLY A 74 12.51 11.46 2.87
C GLY A 74 12.27 11.14 4.34
N PRO A 75 11.90 12.13 5.18
CA PRO A 75 11.56 11.89 6.58
C PRO A 75 10.41 10.89 6.77
N ALA A 76 9.37 10.92 5.92
CA ALA A 76 8.26 9.96 6.00
C ALA A 76 8.73 8.52 5.79
N VAL A 77 9.62 8.28 4.81
CA VAL A 77 10.21 6.96 4.56
C VAL A 77 11.05 6.50 5.75
N VAL A 78 11.84 7.41 6.36
CA VAL A 78 12.61 7.10 7.57
C VAL A 78 11.69 6.73 8.73
N LEU A 79 10.60 7.49 8.95
CA LEU A 79 9.60 7.17 9.97
C LEU A 79 8.96 5.80 9.72
N GLY A 80 8.58 5.49 8.47
CA GLY A 80 8.04 4.19 8.09
C GLY A 80 9.00 3.04 8.39
N GLY A 81 10.29 3.19 8.04
CA GLY A 81 11.31 2.18 8.35
C GLY A 81 11.53 1.99 9.85
N LEU A 82 11.59 3.07 10.62
CA LEU A 82 11.65 3.01 12.08
C LEU A 82 10.39 2.36 12.68
N TRP A 83 9.23 2.60 12.09
CA TRP A 83 7.98 1.97 12.53
C TRP A 83 7.98 0.48 12.25
N ILE A 84 8.47 0.01 11.09
CA ILE A 84 8.61 -1.43 10.84
C ILE A 84 9.52 -2.08 11.90
N ALA A 85 10.62 -1.44 12.27
CA ALA A 85 11.48 -1.93 13.34
C ALA A 85 10.78 -1.94 14.71
N ALA A 86 10.00 -0.89 15.01
CA ALA A 86 9.19 -0.82 16.23
C ALA A 86 8.07 -1.87 16.24
N ASP A 87 7.45 -2.15 15.10
CA ASP A 87 6.41 -3.17 14.96
C ASP A 87 6.96 -4.54 15.31
N VAL A 88 8.15 -4.91 14.83
CA VAL A 88 8.81 -6.18 15.21
C VAL A 88 9.08 -6.25 16.72
N ALA A 89 9.46 -5.14 17.35
CA ALA A 89 9.67 -5.10 18.79
C ALA A 89 8.36 -5.21 19.59
N VAL A 90 7.28 -4.60 19.10
CA VAL A 90 5.94 -4.69 19.69
C VAL A 90 5.36 -6.09 19.49
N ASP A 91 5.58 -6.71 18.33
CA ASP A 91 5.20 -8.09 18.03
C ASP A 91 5.70 -9.05 19.10
N ARG A 92 6.97 -8.89 19.47
CA ARG A 92 7.63 -9.71 20.49
C ARG A 92 7.05 -9.52 21.89
N ALA A 93 6.40 -8.39 22.16
CA ALA A 93 5.74 -8.12 23.43
C ALA A 93 4.33 -8.73 23.51
N ASP A 94 3.81 -9.25 22.38
CA ASP A 94 2.49 -9.87 22.22
C ASP A 94 1.37 -9.13 22.97
N PRO A 95 1.13 -7.84 22.66
CA PRO A 95 0.08 -7.08 23.32
C PRO A 95 -1.29 -7.51 22.80
N VAL A 96 -2.18 -7.96 23.69
CA VAL A 96 -3.52 -8.43 23.33
C VAL A 96 -4.62 -7.57 23.97
N GLY A 97 -5.71 -7.37 23.23
CA GLY A 97 -6.96 -6.82 23.76
C GLY A 97 -7.14 -5.31 23.56
N THR A 98 -8.35 -4.84 23.87
CA THR A 98 -8.82 -3.50 23.51
C THR A 98 -7.99 -2.37 24.11
N GLU A 99 -7.52 -2.51 25.34
CA GLU A 99 -6.70 -1.48 26.00
C GLU A 99 -5.39 -1.26 25.23
N ALA A 100 -4.70 -2.34 24.87
CA ALA A 100 -3.50 -2.29 24.05
C ALA A 100 -3.80 -1.68 22.67
N THR A 101 -4.90 -2.07 22.02
CA THR A 101 -5.31 -1.49 20.73
C THR A 101 -5.46 0.01 20.81
N VAL A 102 -6.16 0.51 21.84
CA VAL A 102 -6.40 1.95 22.04
C VAL A 102 -5.09 2.68 22.32
N LEU A 103 -4.24 2.15 23.20
CA LEU A 103 -2.95 2.75 23.52
C LEU A 103 -2.04 2.86 22.29
N LEU A 104 -1.92 1.79 21.50
CA LEU A 104 -1.13 1.77 20.27
C LEU A 104 -1.70 2.73 19.22
N ALA A 105 -3.03 2.74 19.03
CA ALA A 105 -3.67 3.64 18.07
C ALA A 105 -3.49 5.12 18.43
N VAL A 106 -3.73 5.48 19.70
CA VAL A 106 -3.56 6.85 20.21
C VAL A 106 -2.08 7.25 20.16
N GLY A 107 -1.17 6.39 20.64
CA GLY A 107 0.27 6.62 20.62
C GLY A 107 0.80 6.81 19.21
N GLY A 108 0.44 5.91 18.28
CA GLY A 108 0.81 6.01 16.87
C GLY A 108 0.27 7.29 16.22
N CYS A 109 -0.99 7.65 16.48
CA CYS A 109 -1.57 8.90 15.96
C CYS A 109 -0.89 10.13 16.55
N ALA A 110 -0.52 10.11 17.83
CA ALA A 110 0.22 11.19 18.47
C ALA A 110 1.62 11.36 17.86
N VAL A 111 2.37 10.26 17.66
CA VAL A 111 3.69 10.28 17.02
C VAL A 111 3.59 10.88 15.62
N VAL A 112 2.65 10.39 14.80
CA VAL A 112 2.44 10.90 13.45
C VAL A 112 1.98 12.36 13.45
N GLY A 113 1.09 12.74 14.36
CA GLY A 113 0.59 14.11 14.50
C GLY A 113 1.70 15.09 14.87
N VAL A 114 2.54 14.74 15.84
CA VAL A 114 3.74 15.52 16.23
C VAL A 114 4.71 15.60 15.06
N PHE A 115 4.98 14.49 14.39
CA PHE A 115 5.86 14.46 13.23
C PHE A 115 5.38 15.36 12.09
N ALA A 116 4.10 15.27 11.73
CA ALA A 116 3.48 16.12 10.72
C ALA A 116 3.50 17.60 11.14
N ALA A 117 3.28 17.92 12.42
CA ALA A 117 3.36 19.28 12.93
C ALA A 117 4.78 19.86 12.81
N ILE A 118 5.82 19.06 13.08
CA ILE A 118 7.22 19.45 12.89
C ILE A 118 7.50 19.75 11.41
N LEU A 119 7.07 18.87 10.49
CA LEU A 119 7.26 19.08 9.06
C LEU A 119 6.52 20.34 8.56
N LEU A 120 5.28 20.55 8.99
CA LEU A 120 4.50 21.75 8.67
C LEU A 120 5.15 23.03 9.20
N TRP A 121 5.73 22.97 10.40
CA TRP A 121 6.45 24.11 10.97
C TRP A 121 7.70 24.46 10.15
N ARG A 122 8.45 23.46 9.69
CA ARG A 122 9.65 23.63 8.84
C ARG A 122 9.35 24.23 7.46
N GLU A 123 8.13 24.07 6.95
CA GLU A 123 7.73 24.59 5.63
C GLU A 123 7.09 25.99 5.67
N ARG A 124 6.97 26.61 6.84
CA ARG A 124 6.42 27.96 6.95
C ARG A 124 7.24 28.94 6.10
N GLY A 125 6.60 29.51 5.08
CA GLY A 125 7.18 30.55 4.22
C GLY A 125 7.77 30.05 2.90
N THR A 126 7.77 28.75 2.61
CA THR A 126 8.23 28.25 1.31
C THR A 126 7.03 27.92 0.41
N PRO A 127 6.75 28.72 -0.64
CA PRO A 127 5.80 28.31 -1.67
C PRO A 127 6.35 27.07 -2.36
N SER A 128 5.56 26.00 -2.42
CA SER A 128 6.02 24.73 -2.98
C SER A 128 5.05 24.14 -3.99
N ALA A 129 5.59 23.85 -5.18
CA ALA A 129 4.92 23.10 -6.21
C ALA A 129 4.85 21.60 -5.81
N ALA A 130 3.78 20.92 -6.22
CA ALA A 130 3.69 19.47 -5.99
C ALA A 130 4.73 18.73 -6.84
N ASP A 131 5.41 17.75 -6.23
CA ASP A 131 6.22 16.80 -6.99
C ASP A 131 5.29 15.70 -7.54
N ARG A 132 4.88 15.91 -8.80
CA ARG A 132 3.98 15.00 -9.51
C ARG A 132 4.56 13.60 -9.67
N ARG A 133 5.89 13.46 -9.78
CA ARG A 133 6.54 12.15 -9.94
C ARG A 133 6.45 11.36 -8.65
N ALA A 134 6.80 11.99 -7.52
CA ALA A 134 6.69 11.35 -6.21
C ALA A 134 5.23 10.96 -5.89
N LEU A 135 4.26 11.82 -6.18
CA LEU A 135 2.83 11.51 -5.98
C LEU A 135 2.33 10.39 -6.90
N THR A 136 2.75 10.37 -8.17
CA THR A 136 2.41 9.26 -9.09
C THR A 136 3.07 7.96 -8.63
N GLY A 137 4.32 8.02 -8.14
CA GLY A 137 5.00 6.87 -7.58
C GLY A 137 4.31 6.32 -6.34
N ALA A 138 3.88 7.20 -5.42
CA ALA A 138 3.07 6.82 -4.28
C ALA A 138 1.75 6.15 -4.70
N ALA A 139 1.11 6.65 -5.77
CA ALA A 139 -0.09 6.04 -6.34
C ALA A 139 0.17 4.63 -6.91
N CYS A 140 1.31 4.42 -7.57
CA CYS A 140 1.71 3.11 -8.07
C CYS A 140 1.99 2.11 -6.95
N VAL A 141 2.72 2.53 -5.91
CA VAL A 141 2.99 1.68 -4.73
C VAL A 141 1.68 1.28 -4.05
N ALA A 142 0.83 2.25 -3.73
CA ALA A 142 -0.48 1.96 -3.16
C ALA A 142 -1.30 1.04 -4.08
N GLY A 143 -1.31 1.31 -5.39
CA GLY A 143 -2.07 0.55 -6.37
C GLY A 143 -1.65 -0.92 -6.50
N VAL A 144 -0.35 -1.22 -6.43
CA VAL A 144 0.13 -2.61 -6.39
C VAL A 144 -0.23 -3.26 -5.05
N LEU A 145 -0.05 -2.56 -3.94
CA LEU A 145 -0.41 -3.08 -2.62
C LEU A 145 -1.92 -3.33 -2.46
N VAL A 146 -2.80 -2.66 -3.22
CA VAL A 146 -4.24 -2.94 -3.21
C VAL A 146 -4.54 -4.41 -3.53
N ALA A 147 -4.01 -4.96 -4.62
CA ALA A 147 -4.29 -6.37 -4.91
C ALA A 147 -3.40 -7.35 -4.15
N VAL A 148 -2.28 -6.92 -3.57
CA VAL A 148 -1.61 -7.73 -2.54
C VAL A 148 -2.52 -7.88 -1.31
N ALA A 149 -3.10 -6.78 -0.82
CA ALA A 149 -4.03 -6.80 0.30
C ALA A 149 -5.35 -7.53 -0.03
N ALA A 150 -5.81 -7.48 -1.28
CA ALA A 150 -6.99 -8.23 -1.70
C ALA A 150 -6.68 -9.72 -1.89
N GLY A 151 -5.50 -10.04 -2.43
CA GLY A 151 -5.09 -11.39 -2.78
C GLY A 151 -4.41 -12.17 -1.67
N ILE A 152 -4.13 -11.56 -0.52
CA ILE A 152 -3.49 -12.26 0.59
C ILE A 152 -4.34 -13.43 1.07
N GLU A 153 -3.70 -14.58 1.21
CA GLU A 153 -4.31 -15.85 1.63
C GLU A 153 -3.81 -16.23 3.01
N SER A 154 -4.42 -17.26 3.56
CA SER A 154 -4.04 -17.89 4.81
C SER A 154 -3.87 -19.39 4.58
N PRO A 155 -3.19 -20.12 5.45
CA PRO A 155 -3.03 -21.56 5.27
C PRO A 155 -4.36 -22.31 5.17
N THR A 156 -5.40 -21.83 5.86
CA THR A 156 -6.70 -22.51 5.93
C THR A 156 -7.82 -21.83 5.13
N ASP A 157 -7.67 -20.53 4.84
CA ASP A 157 -8.66 -19.69 4.14
C ASP A 157 -10.04 -19.70 4.78
N ARG A 158 -10.09 -19.92 6.09
CA ARG A 158 -11.31 -19.96 6.92
C ARG A 158 -11.44 -18.77 7.84
N GLU A 159 -10.38 -17.97 7.98
CA GLU A 159 -10.22 -16.87 8.91
C GLU A 159 -11.09 -15.68 8.44
N PRO A 160 -12.23 -15.39 9.09
CA PRO A 160 -13.09 -14.27 8.69
C PRO A 160 -12.38 -12.92 8.89
N GLU A 161 -11.46 -12.83 9.85
CA GLU A 161 -10.68 -11.63 10.14
C GLU A 161 -9.74 -11.27 9.00
N LEU A 162 -9.17 -12.26 8.29
CA LEU A 162 -8.36 -12.03 7.10
C LEU A 162 -9.18 -11.33 6.02
N ASN A 163 -10.42 -11.75 5.80
CA ASN A 163 -11.31 -11.10 4.82
C ASN A 163 -11.58 -9.64 5.20
N GLN A 164 -11.88 -9.37 6.47
CA GLN A 164 -12.13 -8.01 6.94
C GLN A 164 -10.87 -7.14 6.85
N GLY A 165 -9.73 -7.67 7.27
CA GLY A 165 -8.45 -6.97 7.24
C GLY A 165 -7.96 -6.68 5.82
N GLY A 166 -8.08 -7.65 4.92
CA GLY A 166 -7.76 -7.49 3.50
C GLY A 166 -8.67 -6.45 2.82
N LEU A 167 -9.98 -6.50 3.08
CA LEU A 167 -10.93 -5.49 2.58
C LEU A 167 -10.61 -4.09 3.09
N ALA A 168 -10.40 -3.93 4.40
CA ALA A 168 -10.12 -2.63 5.01
C ALA A 168 -8.79 -2.04 4.51
N THR A 169 -7.74 -2.86 4.45
CA THR A 169 -6.41 -2.47 3.96
C THR A 169 -6.47 -2.12 2.48
N GLY A 170 -7.11 -2.97 1.66
CA GLY A 170 -7.31 -2.72 0.23
C GLY A 170 -8.10 -1.44 -0.02
N ALA A 171 -9.17 -1.19 0.73
CA ALA A 171 -9.98 0.03 0.59
C ALA A 171 -9.19 1.29 0.93
N LEU A 172 -8.43 1.28 2.03
CA LEU A 172 -7.54 2.38 2.42
C LEU A 172 -6.51 2.67 1.32
N LEU A 173 -5.87 1.63 0.78
CA LEU A 173 -4.87 1.75 -0.29
C LEU A 173 -5.48 2.21 -1.61
N VAL A 174 -6.72 1.83 -1.95
CA VAL A 174 -7.45 2.37 -3.13
C VAL A 174 -7.62 3.88 -2.98
N VAL A 175 -8.10 4.34 -1.83
CA VAL A 175 -8.32 5.77 -1.60
C VAL A 175 -7.00 6.55 -1.63
N LEU A 176 -5.92 5.99 -1.08
CA LEU A 176 -4.58 6.58 -1.17
C LEU A 176 -4.07 6.61 -2.61
N ALA A 177 -4.20 5.53 -3.37
CA ALA A 177 -3.75 5.45 -4.76
C ALA A 177 -4.44 6.49 -5.64
N VAL A 178 -5.78 6.52 -5.58
CA VAL A 178 -6.59 7.47 -6.35
C VAL A 178 -6.35 8.91 -5.89
N GLY A 179 -6.25 9.13 -4.57
CA GLY A 179 -5.97 10.44 -3.99
C GLY A 179 -4.60 10.99 -4.40
N ALA A 180 -3.57 10.15 -4.38
CA ALA A 180 -2.22 10.48 -4.81
C ALA A 180 -2.16 10.76 -6.32
N ALA A 181 -2.83 9.94 -7.15
CA ALA A 181 -2.90 10.14 -8.59
C ALA A 181 -3.63 11.45 -8.96
N LEU A 182 -4.74 11.76 -8.29
CA LEU A 182 -5.46 13.01 -8.46
C LEU A 182 -4.65 14.22 -7.97
N ALA A 183 -3.85 14.05 -6.91
CA ALA A 183 -2.94 15.09 -6.42
C ALA A 183 -1.75 15.32 -7.36
N ALA A 184 -1.34 14.29 -8.12
CA ALA A 184 -0.32 14.36 -9.16
C ALA A 184 -0.82 14.97 -10.48
N ALA A 185 -2.15 15.14 -10.63
CA ALA A 185 -2.74 15.71 -11.83
C ALA A 185 -2.20 17.14 -12.09
N PRO A 186 -1.93 17.51 -13.35
CA PRO A 186 -1.45 18.85 -13.71
C PRO A 186 -2.52 19.91 -13.39
N GLU A 187 -3.78 19.58 -13.60
CA GLU A 187 -4.91 20.45 -13.33
C GLU A 187 -6.06 19.67 -12.69
N ARG A 188 -6.73 20.29 -11.72
CA ARG A 188 -7.90 19.69 -11.06
C ARG A 188 -9.18 20.14 -11.76
N SER A 189 -9.67 19.33 -12.70
CA SER A 189 -10.96 19.55 -13.37
C SER A 189 -12.09 18.72 -12.74
N ARG A 190 -13.34 19.13 -12.94
CA ARG A 190 -14.52 18.35 -12.51
C ARG A 190 -14.53 16.95 -13.14
N ALA A 191 -14.09 16.84 -14.38
CA ALA A 191 -13.97 15.55 -15.09
C ALA A 191 -12.99 14.60 -14.38
N ARG A 192 -11.80 15.08 -13.98
CA ARG A 192 -10.82 14.26 -13.23
C ARG A 192 -11.33 13.86 -11.85
N VAL A 193 -12.06 14.74 -11.17
CA VAL A 193 -12.69 14.40 -9.88
C VAL A 193 -13.77 13.32 -10.06
N GLY A 194 -14.60 13.44 -11.10
CA GLY A 194 -15.61 12.43 -11.44
C GLY A 194 -14.98 11.08 -11.80
N LEU A 195 -13.92 11.09 -12.62
CA LEU A 195 -13.16 9.88 -12.95
C LEU A 195 -12.49 9.26 -11.72
N ALA A 196 -11.91 10.07 -10.84
CA ALA A 196 -11.31 9.58 -9.59
C ALA A 196 -12.36 8.91 -8.69
N ALA A 197 -13.54 9.53 -8.54
CA ALA A 197 -14.64 8.92 -7.78
C ALA A 197 -15.11 7.61 -8.42
N GLY A 198 -15.32 7.58 -9.74
CA GLY A 198 -15.70 6.36 -10.46
C GLY A 198 -14.65 5.25 -10.34
N LEU A 199 -13.37 5.59 -10.51
CA LEU A 199 -12.25 4.66 -10.34
C LEU A 199 -12.19 4.09 -8.92
N ALA A 200 -12.33 4.95 -7.90
CA ALA A 200 -12.36 4.51 -6.50
C ALA A 200 -13.50 3.52 -6.25
N VAL A 201 -14.72 3.82 -6.73
CA VAL A 201 -15.87 2.90 -6.59
C VAL A 201 -15.60 1.57 -7.29
N VAL A 202 -15.15 1.59 -8.55
CA VAL A 202 -14.86 0.36 -9.32
C VAL A 202 -13.78 -0.47 -8.64
N CYS A 203 -12.70 0.14 -8.15
CA CYS A 203 -11.63 -0.57 -7.47
C CYS A 203 -12.05 -1.10 -6.09
N LEU A 204 -12.89 -0.38 -5.33
CA LEU A 204 -13.45 -0.89 -4.08
C LEU A 204 -14.35 -2.11 -4.31
N LEU A 205 -15.18 -2.07 -5.35
CA LEU A 205 -15.96 -3.23 -5.77
C LEU A 205 -15.07 -4.37 -6.25
N GLY A 206 -13.97 -4.06 -6.96
CA GLY A 206 -12.98 -5.05 -7.38
C GLY A 206 -12.27 -5.73 -6.20
N VAL A 207 -11.90 -4.98 -5.17
CA VAL A 207 -11.37 -5.53 -3.91
C VAL A 207 -12.40 -6.47 -3.28
N GLY A 208 -13.67 -6.05 -3.20
CA GLY A 208 -14.77 -6.91 -2.73
C GLY A 208 -14.94 -8.18 -3.55
N LEU A 209 -14.86 -8.08 -4.88
CA LEU A 209 -14.96 -9.21 -5.79
C LEU A 209 -13.81 -10.21 -5.60
N VAL A 210 -12.57 -9.73 -5.53
CA VAL A 210 -11.39 -10.60 -5.27
C VAL A 210 -11.59 -11.36 -3.96
N ARG A 211 -12.04 -10.70 -2.89
CA ARG A 211 -12.29 -11.36 -1.60
C ARG A 211 -13.48 -12.31 -1.60
N ALA A 212 -14.46 -12.08 -2.46
CA ALA A 212 -15.62 -12.96 -2.61
C ALA A 212 -15.31 -14.23 -3.43
N VAL A 213 -14.24 -14.23 -4.22
CA VAL A 213 -13.79 -15.38 -5.02
C VAL A 213 -12.92 -16.30 -4.17
N PRO A 214 -13.04 -17.64 -4.32
CA PRO A 214 -12.17 -18.59 -3.63
C PRO A 214 -10.69 -18.33 -3.95
N PRO A 215 -9.79 -18.41 -2.95
CA PRO A 215 -8.34 -18.17 -3.03
C PRO A 215 -7.68 -18.63 -4.36
N GLY A 216 -7.74 -19.93 -4.66
CA GLY A 216 -7.13 -20.51 -5.87
C GLY A 216 -7.69 -20.03 -7.22
N SER A 217 -8.72 -19.17 -7.24
CA SER A 217 -9.30 -18.57 -8.45
C SER A 217 -9.17 -17.04 -8.50
N ARG A 218 -8.44 -16.43 -7.56
CA ARG A 218 -8.35 -14.95 -7.45
C ARG A 218 -7.41 -14.28 -8.45
N LEU A 219 -6.52 -15.03 -9.11
CA LEU A 219 -5.51 -14.46 -10.02
C LEU A 219 -6.13 -13.55 -11.10
N LEU A 220 -7.19 -13.99 -11.76
CA LEU A 220 -7.84 -13.19 -12.82
C LEU A 220 -8.49 -11.91 -12.28
N PRO A 221 -9.35 -11.92 -11.25
CA PRO A 221 -9.90 -10.69 -10.70
C PRO A 221 -8.83 -9.77 -10.07
N GLU A 222 -7.74 -10.31 -9.51
CA GLU A 222 -6.59 -9.52 -9.04
C GLU A 222 -5.86 -8.79 -10.18
N LEU A 223 -5.56 -9.51 -11.26
CA LEU A 223 -4.94 -8.93 -12.46
C LEU A 223 -5.82 -7.84 -13.05
N ALA A 224 -7.13 -8.07 -13.11
CA ALA A 224 -8.09 -7.07 -13.56
C ALA A 224 -8.07 -5.82 -12.64
N LEU A 225 -8.08 -6.01 -11.32
CA LEU A 225 -8.03 -4.94 -10.34
C LEU A 225 -6.76 -4.08 -10.48
N TRP A 226 -5.57 -4.70 -10.54
CA TRP A 226 -4.30 -3.98 -10.76
C TRP A 226 -4.31 -3.22 -12.07
N THR A 227 -4.74 -3.87 -13.16
CA THR A 227 -4.74 -3.28 -14.50
C THR A 227 -5.65 -2.05 -14.53
N VAL A 228 -6.88 -2.16 -14.02
CA VAL A 228 -7.84 -1.05 -13.97
C VAL A 228 -7.29 0.08 -13.11
N LEU A 229 -6.79 -0.22 -11.91
CA LEU A 229 -6.32 0.79 -10.97
C LEU A 229 -5.10 1.55 -11.50
N LEU A 230 -4.04 0.85 -11.94
CA LEU A 230 -2.80 1.47 -12.42
C LEU A 230 -3.00 2.19 -13.76
N THR A 231 -3.86 1.67 -14.64
CA THR A 231 -4.26 2.41 -15.85
C THR A 231 -4.99 3.70 -15.47
N GLY A 232 -5.93 3.60 -14.53
CA GLY A 232 -6.65 4.75 -13.98
C GLY A 232 -5.72 5.79 -13.34
N VAL A 233 -4.68 5.36 -12.63
CA VAL A 233 -3.61 6.24 -12.10
C VAL A 233 -2.97 7.04 -13.24
N THR A 234 -2.62 6.40 -14.37
CA THR A 234 -2.03 7.15 -15.50
C THR A 234 -3.03 8.14 -16.12
N VAL A 235 -4.30 7.75 -16.28
CA VAL A 235 -5.35 8.63 -16.81
C VAL A 235 -5.53 9.86 -15.91
N LEU A 236 -5.44 9.69 -14.59
CA LEU A 236 -5.59 10.77 -13.61
C LEU A 236 -4.34 11.63 -13.43
N ALA A 237 -3.14 11.06 -13.49
CA ALA A 237 -1.90 11.76 -13.17
C ALA A 237 -1.23 12.43 -14.38
N TRP A 238 -1.39 11.87 -15.58
CA TRP A 238 -0.72 12.36 -16.79
C TRP A 238 -1.43 13.56 -17.43
N ASP A 239 -0.73 14.23 -18.35
CA ASP A 239 -1.22 15.41 -19.05
C ASP A 239 -2.31 15.04 -20.07
N TRP A 240 -3.30 15.92 -20.23
CA TRP A 240 -4.34 15.80 -21.28
C TRP A 240 -4.17 16.95 -22.29
N PRO A 241 -3.21 16.85 -23.22
CA PRO A 241 -3.03 17.88 -24.23
C PRO A 241 -4.33 18.05 -25.04
N GLY A 242 -4.87 19.27 -25.07
CA GLY A 242 -6.16 19.56 -25.71
C GLY A 242 -7.39 19.13 -24.91
N GLY A 243 -7.24 18.85 -23.60
CA GLY A 243 -8.34 18.52 -22.69
C GLY A 243 -8.86 17.08 -22.80
N ARG A 244 -8.20 16.21 -23.58
CA ARG A 244 -8.58 14.81 -23.76
C ARG A 244 -7.41 13.85 -23.47
N PRO A 245 -7.67 12.63 -22.95
CA PRO A 245 -6.64 11.60 -22.77
C PRO A 245 -6.06 11.16 -24.12
N VAL A 246 -4.74 10.97 -24.19
CA VAL A 246 -4.09 10.44 -25.39
C VAL A 246 -4.06 8.92 -25.29
N TRP A 247 -5.15 8.28 -25.72
CA TRP A 247 -5.46 6.86 -25.47
C TRP A 247 -4.33 5.88 -25.82
N ARG A 248 -3.53 6.14 -26.87
CA ARG A 248 -2.40 5.26 -27.22
C ARG A 248 -1.40 5.05 -26.07
N HIS A 249 -1.08 6.09 -25.29
CA HIS A 249 -0.11 5.96 -24.21
C HIS A 249 -0.74 5.31 -22.97
N HIS A 250 -2.04 5.54 -22.75
CA HIS A 250 -2.78 4.84 -21.69
C HIS A 250 -2.98 3.35 -22.02
N ALA A 251 -3.10 2.98 -23.29
CA ALA A 251 -3.12 1.58 -23.72
C ALA A 251 -1.78 0.89 -23.47
N LEU A 252 -0.65 1.56 -23.74
CA LEU A 252 0.68 1.05 -23.38
C LEU A 252 0.87 0.94 -21.87
N ALA A 253 0.40 1.94 -21.11
CA ALA A 253 0.41 1.89 -19.65
C ALA A 253 -0.48 0.76 -19.11
N ALA A 254 -1.61 0.47 -19.77
CA ALA A 254 -2.47 -0.66 -19.41
C ALA A 254 -1.79 -2.00 -19.66
N LEU A 255 -1.08 -2.14 -20.79
CA LEU A 255 -0.27 -3.34 -21.05
C LEU A 255 0.85 -3.50 -20.00
N ALA A 256 1.54 -2.42 -19.66
CA ALA A 256 2.55 -2.42 -18.60
C ALA A 256 1.93 -2.74 -17.22
N ALA A 257 0.74 -2.23 -16.91
CA ALA A 257 0.00 -2.50 -15.68
C ALA A 257 -0.51 -3.95 -15.59
N LEU A 258 -0.80 -4.58 -16.73
CA LEU A 258 -1.25 -5.96 -16.80
C LEU A 258 -0.11 -6.95 -16.51
N VAL A 259 1.09 -6.69 -17.05
CA VAL A 259 2.23 -7.64 -16.98
C VAL A 259 3.24 -7.26 -15.90
N GLY A 260 3.51 -5.97 -15.74
CA GLY A 260 4.60 -5.43 -14.92
C GLY A 260 4.51 -5.81 -13.45
N PRO A 261 3.39 -5.55 -12.73
CA PRO A 261 3.26 -5.89 -11.32
C PRO A 261 3.50 -7.38 -11.06
N LEU A 262 2.90 -8.26 -11.86
CA LEU A 262 3.04 -9.71 -11.70
C LEU A 262 4.49 -10.16 -11.92
N ALA A 263 5.13 -9.69 -12.98
CA ALA A 263 6.52 -10.03 -13.26
C ALA A 263 7.47 -9.56 -12.14
N LEU A 264 7.29 -8.33 -11.65
CA LEU A 264 8.10 -7.78 -10.58
C LEU A 264 7.83 -8.47 -9.23
N LEU A 265 6.57 -8.79 -8.92
CA LEU A 265 6.20 -9.58 -7.75
C LEU A 265 6.87 -10.95 -7.78
N LEU A 266 6.82 -11.66 -8.91
CA LEU A 266 7.45 -12.96 -9.06
C LEU A 266 8.97 -12.88 -8.85
N VAL A 267 9.63 -11.92 -9.52
CA VAL A 267 11.10 -11.74 -9.39
C VAL A 267 11.49 -11.41 -7.94
N THR A 268 10.75 -10.51 -7.29
CA THR A 268 11.06 -10.10 -5.91
C THR A 268 10.76 -11.21 -4.90
N ALA A 269 9.63 -11.91 -5.03
CA ALA A 269 9.28 -13.04 -4.18
C ALA A 269 10.30 -14.18 -4.31
N VAL A 270 10.66 -14.59 -5.53
CA VAL A 270 11.68 -15.63 -5.76
C VAL A 270 13.05 -15.21 -5.20
N THR A 271 13.44 -13.95 -5.38
CA THR A 271 14.68 -13.42 -4.80
C THR A 271 14.66 -13.49 -3.28
N MET A 272 13.55 -13.14 -2.64
CA MET A 272 13.39 -13.24 -1.19
C MET A 272 13.36 -14.69 -0.70
N MET A 273 12.77 -15.61 -1.46
CA MET A 273 12.76 -17.03 -1.09
C MET A 273 14.15 -17.67 -1.19
N VAL A 274 14.89 -17.38 -2.26
CA VAL A 274 16.08 -18.15 -2.65
C VAL A 274 17.39 -17.47 -2.28
N LEU A 275 17.48 -16.15 -2.43
CA LEU A 275 18.75 -15.42 -2.33
C LEU A 275 18.89 -14.67 -1.00
N VAL A 276 17.81 -14.07 -0.52
CA VAL A 276 17.82 -13.25 0.70
C VAL A 276 16.55 -13.56 1.51
N PRO A 277 16.58 -14.53 2.45
CA PRO A 277 15.40 -14.98 3.21
C PRO A 277 14.91 -13.94 4.23
N ILE A 278 14.41 -12.81 3.71
CA ILE A 278 13.97 -11.66 4.51
C ILE A 278 12.79 -12.05 5.39
N GLY A 279 11.80 -12.78 4.87
CA GLY A 279 10.63 -13.22 5.66
C GLY A 279 11.06 -14.03 6.89
N ALA A 280 11.89 -15.05 6.68
CA ALA A 280 12.44 -15.86 7.78
C ALA A 280 13.24 -15.02 8.80
N THR A 281 13.99 -14.02 8.33
CA THR A 281 14.72 -13.10 9.21
C THR A 281 13.76 -12.29 10.09
N PHE A 282 12.68 -11.74 9.52
CA PHE A 282 11.67 -11.00 10.27
C PHE A 282 10.91 -11.91 11.25
N THR A 283 10.55 -13.13 10.84
CA THR A 283 9.95 -14.15 11.70
C THR A 283 10.83 -14.45 12.92
N ALA A 284 12.12 -14.68 12.70
CA ALA A 284 13.08 -14.94 13.77
C ALA A 284 13.27 -13.72 14.71
N LEU A 285 13.33 -12.50 14.16
CA LEU A 285 13.47 -11.28 14.96
C LEU A 285 12.23 -11.01 15.82
N ALA A 286 11.06 -11.32 15.31
CA ALA A 286 9.80 -11.28 16.05
C ALA A 286 9.70 -12.37 17.14
N GLY A 287 10.53 -13.42 17.06
CA GLY A 287 10.44 -14.57 17.97
C GLY A 287 9.36 -15.58 17.58
N ASN A 288 8.83 -15.47 16.36
CA ASN A 288 7.80 -16.36 15.82
C ASN A 288 8.42 -17.68 15.34
N SER A 289 7.58 -18.72 15.24
CA SER A 289 8.06 -20.06 14.82
C SER A 289 8.47 -20.05 13.34
N PRO A 290 9.57 -20.70 12.95
CA PRO A 290 9.92 -20.79 11.54
C PRO A 290 8.84 -21.54 10.75
N ILE A 291 8.60 -21.09 9.52
CA ILE A 291 7.75 -21.81 8.57
C ILE A 291 8.43 -23.12 8.15
N ASN A 292 7.65 -24.18 7.95
CA ASN A 292 8.15 -25.49 7.53
C ASN A 292 9.03 -25.38 6.27
N SER A 293 10.12 -26.16 6.18
CA SER A 293 11.03 -26.19 5.01
C SER A 293 10.38 -26.54 3.67
N ALA A 294 9.19 -27.15 3.67
CA ALA A 294 8.41 -27.40 2.45
C ALA A 294 7.63 -26.16 1.96
N ASP A 295 7.56 -25.12 2.79
CA ASP A 295 6.84 -23.88 2.59
C ASP A 295 7.82 -22.68 2.57
N SER A 296 7.34 -21.53 2.11
CA SER A 296 8.15 -20.33 1.91
C SER A 296 7.65 -19.17 2.78
N ASP A 297 8.54 -18.68 3.64
CA ASP A 297 8.32 -17.46 4.42
C ASP A 297 8.62 -16.23 3.58
N VAL A 298 7.60 -15.78 2.84
CA VAL A 298 7.67 -14.60 1.99
C VAL A 298 6.89 -13.46 2.60
N LEU A 299 7.56 -12.32 2.70
CA LEU A 299 6.95 -11.07 3.08
C LEU A 299 6.31 -10.42 1.84
N VAL A 300 5.08 -10.84 1.53
CA VAL A 300 4.36 -10.46 0.29
C VAL A 300 4.15 -8.95 0.21
N SER A 301 3.94 -8.29 1.36
CA SER A 301 3.87 -6.83 1.47
C SER A 301 5.14 -6.12 1.00
N LEU A 302 6.33 -6.66 1.30
CA LEU A 302 7.60 -6.10 0.84
C LEU A 302 7.81 -6.38 -0.65
N ALA A 303 7.48 -7.58 -1.12
CA ALA A 303 7.49 -7.87 -2.56
C ALA A 303 6.57 -6.90 -3.32
N GLY A 304 5.37 -6.66 -2.80
CA GLY A 304 4.41 -5.68 -3.31
C GLY A 304 4.92 -4.25 -3.28
N LEU A 305 5.61 -3.84 -2.22
CA LEU A 305 6.25 -2.53 -2.13
C LEU A 305 7.31 -2.36 -3.22
N LEU A 306 8.20 -3.34 -3.39
CA LEU A 306 9.26 -3.30 -4.40
C LEU A 306 8.70 -3.34 -5.82
N ALA A 307 7.69 -4.18 -6.08
CA ALA A 307 6.98 -4.20 -7.35
C ALA A 307 6.29 -2.85 -7.64
N GLY A 308 5.65 -2.26 -6.63
CA GLY A 308 5.07 -0.92 -6.69
C GLY A 308 6.09 0.17 -7.01
N LEU A 309 7.28 0.11 -6.42
CA LEU A 309 8.40 1.01 -6.74
C LEU A 309 8.94 0.80 -8.16
N GLY A 310 9.04 -0.45 -8.62
CA GLY A 310 9.38 -0.75 -10.01
C GLY A 310 8.36 -0.19 -10.99
N MET A 311 7.06 -0.32 -10.69
CA MET A 311 6.00 0.30 -11.47
C MET A 311 6.04 1.83 -11.41
N ALA A 312 6.44 2.41 -10.27
CA ALA A 312 6.64 3.86 -10.16
C ALA A 312 7.73 4.35 -11.12
N LEU A 313 8.84 3.62 -11.28
CA LEU A 313 9.89 3.98 -12.24
C LEU A 313 9.37 4.02 -13.68
N LEU A 314 8.44 3.12 -14.02
CA LEU A 314 7.83 3.04 -15.36
C LEU A 314 6.73 4.09 -15.58
N LEU A 315 5.82 4.25 -14.63
CA LEU A 315 4.58 5.01 -14.81
C LEU A 315 4.64 6.45 -14.28
N ALA A 316 5.53 6.74 -13.32
CA ALA A 316 5.75 8.11 -12.85
C ALA A 316 6.67 8.93 -13.77
N TRP A 317 7.29 8.28 -14.77
CA TRP A 317 8.07 8.92 -15.82
C TRP A 317 7.42 8.69 -17.19
N PRO A 318 6.46 9.53 -17.62
CA PRO A 318 5.73 9.32 -18.88
C PRO A 318 6.62 9.19 -20.14
N ALA A 319 7.78 9.85 -20.15
CA ALA A 319 8.75 9.75 -21.24
C ALA A 319 9.34 8.34 -21.41
N ALA A 320 9.38 7.50 -20.36
CA ALA A 320 9.76 6.09 -20.46
C ALA A 320 8.82 5.30 -21.41
N LEU A 321 7.58 5.78 -21.57
CA LEU A 321 6.57 5.23 -22.48
C LEU A 321 6.34 6.14 -23.70
N GLY A 322 7.32 7.00 -24.02
CA GLY A 322 7.30 7.88 -25.19
C GLY A 322 6.40 9.12 -25.04
N HIS A 323 5.80 9.37 -23.88
CA HIS A 323 5.00 10.57 -23.63
C HIS A 323 5.89 11.74 -23.22
N ARG A 324 6.03 12.75 -24.10
CA ARG A 324 6.69 14.01 -23.76
C ARG A 324 5.65 14.96 -23.16
N PRO A 325 5.82 15.43 -21.91
CA PRO A 325 4.97 16.46 -21.34
C PRO A 325 4.96 17.69 -22.25
N GLY A 326 3.81 18.33 -22.41
CA GLY A 326 3.75 19.63 -23.10
C GLY A 326 4.58 20.67 -22.34
N ALA A 327 5.10 21.67 -23.05
CA ALA A 327 5.75 22.80 -22.38
C ALA A 327 4.77 23.40 -21.35
N PRO A 328 5.23 23.71 -20.12
CA PRO A 328 4.38 24.37 -19.14
C PRO A 328 3.92 25.71 -19.74
N ARG A 329 2.60 25.94 -19.71
CA ARG A 329 2.00 27.24 -20.07
C ARG A 329 2.02 28.17 -18.87
#